data_AF-A0A8S4H038-F1
#
_entry.id   AF-A0A8S4H038-F1
#
_cell.length_a   1.000
_cell.length_b   1.000
_cell.length_c   1.000
_cell.angle_alpha   90.00
_cell.angle_beta   90.00
_cell.angle_gamma   90.00
#
_symmetry.space_group_name_H-M   'P 1'
#
loop_
_entity.id
_entity.type
_entity.pdbx_description
1 polymer ?
#
loop_
_entity_poly.entity_id
_entity_poly.type
_entity_poly.pdbx_seq_one_letter_code
_entity_poly.pdbx_strand_id
1 'polypeptide(L)'
;MNAACCPWAASRALSAAAGSVQPRSPFTVPKAARDGAEGGRGVPSPREHPWAIGTYYSKKQNRKTKDALGNLDSSIENLRVPAAWAGMDGGARMLLALGAVSRELGVSEARLLEGLDKLVALIPEVRNAGVPEGSVFRMAADVEHIAERLVHLKAIMPGANAGLVAARFPAVLKEPLADVQRRVDVARGVLLPRAGRDAARSDDARFWEAVERCPGILDVDVLPGAVQELARLMPHERDVLKLLSGSPQMFVAAQGLAAQSRGDRDPEYLDSTLRGS
;
A
#
# COMPACT_ATOMS: atom_id res chain seq x y z
N MET A 1 0.53 1.04 24.48
CA MET A 1 1.68 1.06 23.54
C MET A 1 1.37 0.10 22.40
N ASN A 2 0.80 0.59 21.30
CA ASN A 2 0.48 -0.20 20.10
C ASN A 2 1.03 0.58 18.89
N ALA A 3 2.27 0.28 18.50
CA ALA A 3 2.91 0.83 17.31
C ALA A 3 2.74 -0.16 16.15
N ALA A 4 1.62 -0.08 15.44
CA ALA A 4 1.40 -0.82 14.19
C ALA A 4 0.22 -0.23 13.41
N CYS A 5 0.40 0.90 12.71
CA CYS A 5 -0.62 1.42 11.77
C CYS A 5 -0.08 2.19 10.55
N CYS A 6 1.21 2.07 10.20
CA CYS A 6 1.71 2.57 8.91
C CYS A 6 2.01 1.40 7.95
N PRO A 7 1.25 1.22 6.86
CA PRO A 7 1.52 0.14 5.88
C PRO A 7 2.88 0.27 5.18
N TRP A 8 3.55 1.42 5.29
CA TRP A 8 4.91 1.64 4.80
C TRP A 8 6.01 1.30 5.83
N ALA A 9 5.69 1.24 7.13
CA ALA A 9 6.65 0.85 8.16
C ALA A 9 6.83 -0.68 8.27
N ALA A 10 5.82 -1.46 7.83
CA ALA A 10 5.85 -2.93 7.88
C ALA A 10 6.98 -3.57 7.06
N SER A 11 7.45 -2.90 5.99
CA SER A 11 8.59 -3.40 5.20
C SER A 11 9.94 -3.29 5.92
N ARG A 12 10.07 -2.46 6.96
CA ARG A 12 11.33 -2.31 7.72
C ARG A 12 11.48 -3.32 8.87
N ALA A 13 10.38 -3.74 9.49
CA ALA A 13 10.45 -4.71 10.60
C ALA A 13 10.86 -6.12 10.14
N LEU A 14 10.53 -6.50 8.90
CA LEU A 14 10.88 -7.82 8.35
C LEU A 14 12.35 -7.96 7.92
N SER A 15 13.06 -6.85 7.64
CA SER A 15 14.49 -6.90 7.29
C SER A 15 15.42 -6.97 8.50
N ALA A 16 14.98 -6.57 9.70
CA ALA A 16 15.81 -6.60 10.91
C ALA A 16 15.79 -7.97 11.62
N ALA A 17 14.78 -8.81 11.38
CA ALA A 17 14.67 -10.16 11.96
C ALA A 17 15.29 -11.26 11.09
N ALA A 18 15.71 -10.96 9.86
CA ALA A 18 16.35 -11.91 8.95
C ALA A 18 17.86 -12.04 9.25
N GLY A 19 18.19 -12.41 10.49
CA GLY A 19 19.52 -12.85 10.87
C GLY A 19 19.84 -14.21 10.23
N SER A 20 20.88 -14.22 9.40
CA SER A 20 21.73 -15.37 9.01
C SER A 20 21.14 -16.79 9.22
N VAL A 21 20.28 -17.25 8.31
CA VAL A 21 20.01 -18.68 8.16
C VAL A 21 20.70 -19.16 6.88
N GLN A 22 21.81 -19.87 7.05
CA GLN A 22 22.45 -20.59 5.95
C GLN A 22 21.49 -21.63 5.36
N PRO A 23 21.34 -21.73 4.04
CA PRO A 23 20.54 -22.79 3.44
C PRO A 23 21.26 -24.14 3.57
N ARG A 24 20.79 -24.98 4.48
CA ARG A 24 21.10 -26.42 4.48
C ARG A 24 20.39 -27.07 3.29
N SER A 25 21.18 -27.61 2.36
CA SER A 25 20.69 -28.45 1.25
C SER A 25 20.23 -29.82 1.78
N PRO A 26 19.00 -30.28 1.46
CA PRO A 26 18.60 -31.66 1.71
C PRO A 26 18.33 -32.35 0.37
N PHE A 27 19.37 -32.80 -0.33
CA PHE A 27 19.23 -33.80 -1.38
C PHE A 27 20.27 -34.90 -1.15
N THR A 28 19.96 -35.79 -0.21
CA THR A 28 20.48 -37.16 -0.19
C THR A 28 19.41 -38.06 -0.78
N VAL A 29 19.66 -38.58 -1.98
CA VAL A 29 18.84 -39.62 -2.61
C VAL A 29 19.22 -40.97 -1.97
N PRO A 30 18.33 -41.63 -1.23
CA PRO A 30 18.63 -42.95 -0.70
C PRO A 30 18.57 -44.00 -1.82
N LYS A 31 19.62 -44.80 -1.91
CA LYS A 31 19.76 -45.96 -2.80
C LYS A 31 19.59 -47.23 -1.97
N ALA A 32 18.49 -47.96 -2.17
CA ALA A 32 18.26 -49.38 -1.80
C ALA A 32 16.76 -49.70 -2.04
N ALA A 33 16.29 -50.89 -2.39
CA ALA A 33 16.89 -52.18 -2.69
C ALA A 33 15.89 -52.99 -3.54
N ARG A 34 16.40 -53.99 -4.25
CA ARG A 34 15.64 -55.10 -4.85
C ARG A 34 15.12 -56.04 -3.74
N ASP A 35 14.19 -56.92 -4.17
CA ASP A 35 13.53 -58.03 -3.45
C ASP A 35 12.12 -57.62 -2.99
N GLY A 36 11.01 -58.34 -3.20
CA GLY A 36 10.73 -59.66 -3.75
C GLY A 36 9.37 -60.09 -3.16
N ALA A 37 8.36 -60.30 -4.02
CA ALA A 37 7.13 -61.11 -3.88
C ALA A 37 6.18 -60.94 -2.65
N GLU A 38 4.91 -60.58 -2.90
CA GLU A 38 3.72 -61.48 -2.84
C GLU A 38 2.39 -60.72 -2.61
N GLY A 39 1.42 -60.95 -3.52
CA GLY A 39 0.01 -61.20 -3.17
C GLY A 39 -0.90 -60.04 -2.73
N GLY A 40 -1.45 -59.27 -3.67
CA GLY A 40 -2.64 -58.45 -3.41
C GLY A 40 -3.28 -57.89 -4.68
N ARG A 41 -4.42 -58.47 -5.10
CA ARG A 41 -5.25 -57.95 -6.20
C ARG A 41 -5.90 -56.63 -5.80
N GLY A 42 -5.23 -55.53 -6.10
CA GLY A 42 -5.78 -54.18 -6.06
C GLY A 42 -6.07 -53.69 -7.49
N VAL A 43 -7.29 -53.21 -7.70
CA VAL A 43 -7.78 -52.53 -8.91
C VAL A 43 -6.72 -51.54 -9.44
N PRO A 44 -6.47 -51.47 -10.77
CA PRO A 44 -5.51 -50.51 -11.33
C PRO A 44 -6.05 -49.09 -11.10
N SER A 45 -5.45 -48.37 -10.14
CA SER A 45 -5.60 -46.93 -10.00
C SER A 45 -4.92 -46.27 -11.20
N PRO A 46 -5.62 -45.45 -12.01
CA PRO A 46 -4.99 -44.68 -13.09
C PRO A 46 -4.16 -43.54 -12.48
N ARG A 47 -2.93 -43.86 -12.06
CA ARG A 47 -1.82 -42.93 -12.11
C ARG A 47 -0.88 -43.45 -13.20
N GLU A 48 -1.34 -43.34 -14.44
CA GLU A 48 -0.64 -43.96 -15.59
C GLU A 48 0.66 -43.27 -15.97
N HIS A 49 0.99 -42.11 -15.40
CA HIS A 49 2.22 -41.43 -15.73
C HIS A 49 2.91 -40.79 -14.51
N PRO A 50 4.19 -41.10 -14.24
CA PRO A 50 4.97 -40.44 -13.19
C PRO A 50 5.24 -38.95 -13.48
N TRP A 51 4.96 -38.50 -14.71
CA TRP A 51 4.99 -37.10 -15.14
C TRP A 51 3.60 -36.46 -15.22
N ALA A 52 2.56 -37.06 -14.64
CA ALA A 52 1.26 -36.43 -14.50
C ALA A 52 1.38 -35.24 -13.53
N ILE A 53 1.71 -34.07 -14.08
CA ILE A 53 1.63 -32.79 -13.39
C ILE A 53 0.17 -32.64 -12.97
N GLY A 54 -0.09 -32.45 -11.66
CA GLY A 54 -1.43 -32.28 -11.12
C GLY A 54 -2.20 -31.15 -11.81
N THR A 55 -3.50 -31.03 -11.50
CA THR A 55 -4.39 -30.04 -12.11
C THR A 55 -3.77 -28.64 -12.10
N TYR A 56 -3.34 -28.17 -13.27
CA TYR A 56 -2.71 -26.87 -13.45
C TYR A 56 -3.81 -25.80 -13.53
N TYR A 57 -3.91 -24.96 -12.50
CA TYR A 57 -4.82 -23.83 -12.50
C TYR A 57 -4.22 -22.67 -13.31
N SER A 58 -4.66 -22.55 -14.55
CA SER A 58 -4.31 -21.44 -15.45
C SER A 58 -5.05 -20.16 -15.03
N LYS A 59 -4.37 -19.01 -15.09
CA LYS A 59 -4.96 -17.68 -14.87
C LYS A 59 -5.91 -17.21 -16.00
N LYS A 60 -6.12 -18.01 -17.05
CA LYS A 60 -6.93 -17.63 -18.24
C LYS A 60 -8.31 -18.30 -18.22
N GLN A 61 -9.33 -17.52 -18.56
CA GLN A 61 -10.75 -17.87 -18.48
C GLN A 61 -11.18 -18.95 -19.50
N ASN A 62 -10.58 -18.96 -20.70
CA ASN A 62 -10.68 -20.02 -21.68
C ASN A 62 -9.31 -20.30 -22.27
N ARG A 63 -8.94 -21.58 -22.39
CA ARG A 63 -7.69 -22.01 -23.03
C ARG A 63 -7.88 -22.04 -24.55
N LYS A 64 -8.22 -20.89 -25.14
CA LYS A 64 -8.22 -20.75 -26.60
C LYS A 64 -6.79 -20.55 -27.06
N THR A 65 -6.28 -21.50 -27.83
CA THR A 65 -5.01 -21.38 -28.55
C THR A 65 -5.27 -20.64 -29.86
N LYS A 66 -4.54 -19.55 -30.10
CA LYS A 66 -4.71 -18.71 -31.28
C LYS A 66 -4.14 -19.37 -32.54
N ASP A 67 -3.18 -20.28 -32.37
CA ASP A 67 -2.49 -20.94 -33.47
C ASP A 67 -2.29 -22.45 -33.21
N ALA A 68 -1.87 -23.16 -34.27
CA ALA A 68 -1.53 -24.58 -34.23
C ALA A 68 -0.27 -24.87 -33.38
N LEU A 69 0.49 -23.84 -33.00
CA LEU A 69 1.68 -23.95 -32.13
C LEU A 69 1.31 -23.94 -30.64
N GLY A 70 0.03 -23.76 -30.30
CA GLY A 70 -0.44 -23.79 -28.93
C GLY A 70 -0.23 -22.49 -28.17
N ASN A 71 0.01 -21.37 -28.86
CA ASN A 71 0.13 -20.06 -28.22
C ASN A 71 -1.23 -19.66 -27.66
N LEU A 72 -1.23 -19.40 -26.35
CA LEU A 72 -2.44 -19.04 -25.61
C LEU A 72 -2.88 -17.63 -26.02
N ASP A 73 -4.13 -17.49 -26.46
CA ASP A 73 -4.70 -16.19 -26.76
C ASP A 73 -4.63 -15.27 -25.54
N SER A 74 -3.93 -14.14 -25.68
CA SER A 74 -3.76 -13.10 -24.66
C SER A 74 -4.53 -11.83 -25.02
N SER A 75 -5.49 -11.92 -25.95
CA SER A 75 -6.36 -10.80 -26.28
C SER A 75 -7.11 -10.29 -25.05
N ILE A 76 -7.19 -8.96 -24.91
CA ILE A 76 -7.94 -8.26 -23.86
C ILE A 76 -9.43 -8.65 -23.90
N GLU A 77 -9.93 -9.02 -25.08
CA GLU A 77 -11.30 -9.47 -25.32
C GLU A 77 -11.62 -10.82 -24.65
N ASN A 78 -10.61 -11.64 -24.33
CA ASN A 78 -10.77 -12.90 -23.62
C ASN A 78 -10.71 -12.72 -22.08
N LEU A 79 -10.59 -11.49 -21.60
CA LEU A 79 -10.72 -11.11 -20.19
C LEU A 79 -12.07 -10.41 -20.00
N ARG A 80 -12.95 -10.98 -19.18
CA ARG A 80 -14.23 -10.35 -18.84
C ARG A 80 -14.00 -9.15 -17.89
N VAL A 81 -13.56 -8.02 -18.44
CA VAL A 81 -13.39 -6.76 -17.69
C VAL A 81 -14.67 -5.92 -17.85
N PRO A 82 -15.28 -5.40 -16.76
CA PRO A 82 -16.44 -4.51 -16.85
C PRO A 82 -16.17 -3.27 -17.70
N ALA A 83 -17.18 -2.82 -18.46
CA ALA A 83 -17.04 -1.73 -19.44
C ALA A 83 -16.55 -0.40 -18.84
N ALA A 84 -16.86 -0.11 -17.57
CA ALA A 84 -16.40 1.11 -16.88
C ALA A 84 -14.86 1.19 -16.70
N TRP A 85 -14.14 0.13 -17.08
CA TRP A 85 -12.72 -0.11 -16.81
C TRP A 85 -11.93 -0.49 -18.07
N ALA A 86 -12.58 -0.51 -19.23
CA ALA A 86 -11.91 -0.65 -20.52
C ALA A 86 -11.02 0.58 -20.76
N GLY A 87 -9.72 0.46 -20.47
CA GLY A 87 -8.75 1.56 -20.58
C GLY A 87 -7.79 1.70 -19.41
N MET A 88 -7.99 0.98 -18.30
CA MET A 88 -6.95 0.83 -17.28
C MET A 88 -6.02 -0.32 -17.67
N ASP A 89 -4.70 -0.07 -17.73
CA ASP A 89 -3.63 -1.05 -18.03
C ASP A 89 -3.50 -2.22 -17.02
N GLY A 90 -4.53 -2.46 -16.19
CA GLY A 90 -4.52 -3.36 -15.04
C GLY A 90 -5.69 -4.33 -14.94
N GLY A 91 -6.50 -4.53 -16.00
CA GLY A 91 -7.72 -5.36 -15.94
C GLY A 91 -7.53 -6.77 -15.31
N ALA A 92 -6.41 -7.44 -15.60
CA ALA A 92 -6.10 -8.75 -15.01
C ALA A 92 -5.76 -8.68 -13.51
N ARG A 93 -5.10 -7.62 -13.04
CA ARG A 93 -4.82 -7.40 -11.61
C ARG A 93 -6.11 -7.13 -10.85
N MET A 94 -7.02 -6.37 -11.46
CA MET A 94 -8.34 -6.05 -10.92
C MET A 94 -9.17 -7.32 -10.70
N LEU A 95 -9.25 -8.20 -11.71
CA LEU A 95 -10.00 -9.46 -11.61
C LEU A 95 -9.39 -10.39 -10.55
N LEU A 96 -8.07 -10.46 -10.46
CA LEU A 96 -7.39 -11.24 -9.43
C LEU A 96 -7.69 -10.69 -8.02
N ALA A 97 -7.65 -9.37 -7.86
CA ALA A 97 -7.98 -8.70 -6.61
C ALA A 97 -9.45 -8.92 -6.22
N LEU A 98 -10.39 -8.81 -7.17
CA LEU A 98 -11.80 -9.09 -6.97
C LEU A 98 -12.02 -10.51 -6.42
N GLY A 99 -11.48 -11.53 -7.09
CA GLY A 99 -11.63 -12.92 -6.67
C GLY A 99 -10.89 -13.26 -5.37
N ALA A 100 -9.79 -12.55 -5.05
CA ALA A 100 -9.09 -12.68 -3.77
C ALA A 100 -9.91 -12.08 -2.62
N VAL A 101 -10.38 -10.83 -2.77
CA VAL A 101 -11.14 -10.10 -1.75
C VAL A 101 -12.53 -10.71 -1.53
N SER A 102 -13.19 -11.16 -2.61
CA SER A 102 -14.44 -11.93 -2.56
C SER A 102 -14.34 -13.13 -1.62
N ARG A 103 -13.28 -13.95 -1.77
CA ARG A 103 -13.01 -15.10 -0.90
C ARG A 103 -12.59 -14.72 0.51
N GLU A 104 -11.82 -13.65 0.66
CA GLU A 104 -11.37 -13.13 1.96
C GLU A 104 -12.54 -12.65 2.82
N LEU A 105 -13.50 -11.94 2.23
CA LEU A 105 -14.64 -11.34 2.94
C LEU A 105 -15.92 -12.19 2.91
N GLY A 106 -15.95 -13.25 2.10
CA GLY A 106 -17.16 -14.07 1.91
C GLY A 106 -18.30 -13.34 1.20
N VAL A 107 -17.97 -12.36 0.35
CA VAL A 107 -18.94 -11.50 -0.36
C VAL A 107 -18.92 -11.87 -1.84
N SER A 108 -20.08 -11.91 -2.50
CA SER A 108 -20.15 -12.23 -3.93
C SER A 108 -19.45 -11.18 -4.80
N GLU A 109 -18.82 -11.62 -5.88
CA GLU A 109 -18.12 -10.72 -6.82
C GLU A 109 -19.07 -9.67 -7.41
N ALA A 110 -20.32 -10.03 -7.70
CA ALA A 110 -21.33 -9.11 -8.19
C ALA A 110 -21.60 -7.96 -7.20
N ARG A 111 -21.70 -8.27 -5.89
CA ARG A 111 -21.91 -7.25 -4.85
C ARG A 111 -20.69 -6.34 -4.70
N LEU A 112 -19.48 -6.87 -4.84
CA LEU A 112 -18.26 -6.06 -4.84
C LEU A 112 -18.20 -5.12 -6.04
N LEU A 113 -18.66 -5.55 -7.22
CA LEU A 113 -18.74 -4.70 -8.41
C LEU A 113 -19.79 -3.59 -8.24
N GLU A 114 -20.97 -3.89 -7.71
CA GLU A 114 -21.96 -2.84 -7.38
C GLU A 114 -21.44 -1.85 -6.34
N GLY A 115 -20.79 -2.35 -5.28
CA GLY A 115 -20.14 -1.51 -4.27
C GLY A 115 -19.03 -0.65 -4.86
N LEU A 116 -18.33 -1.16 -5.86
CA LEU A 116 -17.27 -0.46 -6.56
C LEU A 116 -17.81 0.67 -7.43
N ASP A 117 -18.90 0.46 -8.15
CA ASP A 117 -19.57 1.51 -8.92
C ASP A 117 -20.03 2.65 -8.00
N LYS A 118 -20.61 2.31 -6.83
CA LYS A 118 -20.95 3.28 -5.80
C LYS A 118 -19.72 4.01 -5.26
N LEU A 119 -18.63 3.29 -4.98
CA LEU A 119 -17.40 3.87 -4.48
C LEU A 119 -16.79 4.86 -5.48
N VAL A 120 -16.80 4.53 -6.78
CA VAL A 120 -16.32 5.42 -7.83
C VAL A 120 -17.18 6.67 -7.96
N ALA A 121 -18.50 6.53 -7.81
CA ALA A 121 -19.39 7.69 -7.78
C ALA A 121 -19.14 8.58 -6.55
N LEU A 122 -18.79 7.98 -5.41
CA LEU A 122 -18.50 8.66 -4.15
C LEU A 122 -17.11 9.31 -4.12
N ILE A 123 -16.09 8.64 -4.65
CA ILE A 123 -14.68 9.07 -4.66
C ILE A 123 -14.11 8.84 -6.07
N PRO A 124 -14.38 9.73 -7.04
CA PRO A 124 -13.89 9.58 -8.41
C PRO A 124 -12.36 9.46 -8.51
N GLU A 125 -11.64 10.11 -7.59
CA GLU A 125 -10.18 10.17 -7.55
C GLU A 125 -9.52 8.82 -7.25
N VAL A 126 -10.28 7.83 -6.74
CA VAL A 126 -9.77 6.47 -6.47
C VAL A 126 -9.16 5.82 -7.73
N ARG A 127 -9.64 6.22 -8.92
CA ARG A 127 -9.15 5.73 -10.22
C ARG A 127 -7.71 6.14 -10.51
N ASN A 128 -7.29 7.32 -10.01
CA ASN A 128 -6.02 7.95 -10.37
C ASN A 128 -5.06 8.08 -9.18
N ALA A 129 -5.51 7.80 -7.96
CA ALA A 129 -4.73 7.97 -6.74
C ALA A 129 -3.64 6.90 -6.52
N GLY A 130 -3.48 5.93 -7.43
CA GLY A 130 -2.46 4.88 -7.31
C GLY A 130 -2.74 3.86 -6.20
N VAL A 131 -4.01 3.72 -5.81
CA VAL A 131 -4.43 2.80 -4.74
C VAL A 131 -4.29 1.35 -5.22
N PRO A 132 -3.71 0.44 -4.41
CA PRO A 132 -3.70 -0.98 -4.75
C PRO A 132 -5.12 -1.51 -4.96
N GLU A 133 -5.31 -2.30 -6.01
CA GLU A 133 -6.64 -2.75 -6.45
C GLU A 133 -7.38 -3.52 -5.34
N GLY A 134 -6.64 -4.33 -4.56
CA GLY A 134 -7.21 -5.05 -3.42
C GLY A 134 -7.69 -4.15 -2.29
N SER A 135 -7.12 -2.95 -2.11
CA SER A 135 -7.62 -1.97 -1.15
C SER A 135 -8.91 -1.31 -1.65
N VAL A 136 -8.99 -1.04 -2.96
CA VAL A 136 -10.20 -0.49 -3.59
C VAL A 136 -11.39 -1.44 -3.41
N PHE A 137 -11.22 -2.74 -3.63
CA PHE A 137 -12.32 -3.71 -3.41
C PHE A 137 -12.72 -3.85 -1.94
N ARG A 138 -11.77 -3.75 -1.00
CA ARG A 138 -12.10 -3.73 0.42
C ARG A 138 -12.88 -2.47 0.81
N MET A 139 -12.57 -1.34 0.18
CA MET A 139 -13.35 -0.12 0.35
C MET A 139 -14.76 -0.29 -0.24
N ALA A 140 -14.86 -0.85 -1.45
CA ALA A 140 -16.13 -1.10 -2.13
C ALA A 140 -17.06 -2.03 -1.33
N ALA A 141 -16.50 -2.99 -0.60
CA ALA A 141 -17.26 -3.89 0.25
C ALA A 141 -18.01 -3.16 1.39
N ASP A 142 -17.49 -2.02 1.84
CA ASP A 142 -17.99 -1.23 2.98
C ASP A 142 -18.27 0.23 2.60
N VAL A 143 -18.85 0.42 1.40
CA VAL A 143 -19.04 1.76 0.82
C VAL A 143 -19.95 2.67 1.67
N GLU A 144 -20.92 2.11 2.38
CA GLU A 144 -21.85 2.86 3.23
C GLU A 144 -21.12 3.46 4.43
N HIS A 145 -20.29 2.67 5.12
CA HIS A 145 -19.46 3.18 6.21
C HIS A 145 -18.45 4.22 5.71
N ILE A 146 -17.88 4.02 4.52
CA ILE A 146 -16.98 5.02 3.93
C ILE A 146 -17.70 6.34 3.67
N ALA A 147 -18.93 6.31 3.17
CA ALA A 147 -19.71 7.53 2.95
C ALA A 147 -19.93 8.31 4.27
N GLU A 148 -20.33 7.62 5.34
CA GLU A 148 -20.45 8.22 6.68
C GLU A 148 -19.11 8.79 7.16
N ARG A 149 -18.03 8.02 7.02
CA ARG A 149 -16.68 8.44 7.41
C ARG A 149 -16.22 9.70 6.66
N LEU A 150 -16.50 9.81 5.36
CA LEU A 150 -16.14 10.98 4.56
C LEU A 150 -16.85 12.24 5.05
N VAL A 151 -18.12 12.15 5.48
CA VAL A 151 -18.85 13.28 6.07
C VAL A 151 -18.15 13.77 7.33
N HIS A 152 -17.75 12.84 8.21
CA HIS A 152 -17.00 13.21 9.41
C HIS A 152 -15.62 13.77 9.11
N LEU A 153 -14.89 13.19 8.15
CA LEU A 153 -13.60 13.71 7.72
C LEU A 153 -13.72 15.12 7.13
N LYS A 154 -14.84 15.43 6.46
CA LYS A 154 -15.11 16.78 5.96
C LYS A 154 -15.33 17.79 7.09
N ALA A 155 -15.90 17.36 8.22
CA ALA A 155 -16.02 18.22 9.40
C ALA A 155 -14.65 18.51 10.05
N ILE A 156 -13.75 17.51 10.09
CA ILE A 156 -12.38 17.64 10.62
C ILE A 156 -11.50 18.48 9.69
N MET A 157 -11.63 18.28 8.38
CA MET A 157 -10.80 18.90 7.35
C MET A 157 -11.67 19.72 6.37
N PRO A 158 -12.25 20.84 6.82
CA PRO A 158 -13.26 21.58 6.04
C PRO A 158 -12.71 22.13 4.73
N GLY A 159 -11.42 22.49 4.67
CA GLY A 159 -10.78 23.00 3.47
C GLY A 159 -10.23 21.93 2.53
N ALA A 160 -10.15 20.66 2.95
CA ALA A 160 -9.61 19.59 2.14
C ALA A 160 -10.71 18.80 1.39
N ASN A 161 -10.35 18.22 0.25
CA ASN A 161 -11.09 17.16 -0.43
C ASN A 161 -10.86 15.84 0.31
N ALA A 162 -11.80 15.50 1.21
CA ALA A 162 -11.76 14.27 1.99
C ALA A 162 -11.71 13.00 1.11
N GLY A 163 -12.36 13.02 -0.06
CA GLY A 163 -12.32 11.89 -1.02
C GLY A 163 -10.91 11.67 -1.56
N LEU A 164 -10.22 12.73 -1.97
CA LEU A 164 -8.84 12.66 -2.45
C LEU A 164 -7.87 12.19 -1.36
N VAL A 165 -8.02 12.71 -0.12
CA VAL A 165 -7.23 12.27 1.04
C VAL A 165 -7.46 10.78 1.32
N ALA A 166 -8.72 10.35 1.34
CA ALA A 166 -9.09 8.95 1.57
C ALA A 166 -8.58 8.03 0.45
N ALA A 167 -8.61 8.48 -0.80
CA ALA A 167 -8.06 7.73 -1.92
C ALA A 167 -6.54 7.55 -1.77
N ARG A 168 -5.79 8.63 -1.49
CA ARG A 168 -4.33 8.57 -1.36
C ARG A 168 -3.86 7.89 -0.08
N PHE A 169 -4.64 7.95 0.99
CA PHE A 169 -4.33 7.35 2.27
C PHE A 169 -5.53 6.61 2.87
N PRO A 170 -5.89 5.42 2.34
CA PRO A 170 -7.07 4.68 2.76
C PRO A 170 -7.07 4.25 4.23
N ALA A 171 -5.91 4.22 4.89
CA ALA A 171 -5.80 3.91 6.32
C ALA A 171 -6.59 4.91 7.18
N VAL A 172 -6.72 6.17 6.76
CA VAL A 172 -7.45 7.21 7.49
C VAL A 172 -8.92 6.85 7.74
N LEU A 173 -9.52 6.05 6.85
CA LEU A 173 -10.91 5.61 6.97
C LEU A 173 -11.12 4.61 8.11
N LYS A 174 -10.07 3.89 8.50
CA LYS A 174 -10.12 2.85 9.55
C LYS A 174 -9.78 3.40 10.93
N GLU A 175 -9.08 4.51 10.99
CA GLU A 175 -8.59 5.09 12.24
C GLU A 175 -9.73 5.75 13.04
N PRO A 176 -9.62 5.84 14.38
CA PRO A 176 -10.57 6.60 15.19
C PRO A 176 -10.57 8.08 14.79
N LEU A 177 -11.76 8.68 14.61
CA LEU A 177 -11.90 10.08 14.19
C LEU A 177 -11.19 11.06 15.13
N ALA A 178 -11.19 10.77 16.44
CA ALA A 178 -10.49 11.58 17.44
C ALA A 178 -8.97 11.60 17.24
N ASP A 179 -8.37 10.49 16.80
CA ASP A 179 -6.93 10.42 16.52
C ASP A 179 -6.58 11.14 15.21
N VAL A 180 -7.48 11.14 14.23
CA VAL A 180 -7.32 11.93 12.99
C VAL A 180 -7.39 13.42 13.32
N GLN A 181 -8.41 13.86 14.09
CA GLN A 181 -8.54 15.24 14.54
C GLN A 181 -7.28 15.70 15.29
N ARG A 182 -6.82 14.93 16.28
CA ARG A 182 -5.59 15.23 17.03
C ARG A 182 -4.39 15.41 16.11
N ARG A 183 -4.23 14.54 15.10
CA ARG A 183 -3.11 14.63 14.15
C ARG A 183 -3.19 15.86 13.27
N VAL A 184 -4.39 16.20 12.80
CA VAL A 184 -4.63 17.44 12.04
C VAL A 184 -4.28 18.66 12.90
N ASP A 185 -4.71 18.71 14.15
CA ASP A 185 -4.43 19.84 15.06
C ASP A 185 -2.94 20.00 15.34
N VAL A 186 -2.23 18.90 15.58
CA VAL A 186 -0.76 18.90 15.78
C VAL A 186 -0.06 19.32 14.50
N ALA A 187 -0.40 18.72 13.35
CA ALA A 187 0.21 19.05 12.07
C ALA A 187 0.02 20.52 11.72
N ARG A 188 -1.18 21.04 11.99
CA ARG A 188 -1.53 22.44 11.82
C ARG A 188 -0.70 23.34 12.73
N GLY A 189 -0.52 22.96 14.00
CA GLY A 189 0.31 23.70 14.96
C GLY A 189 1.80 23.71 14.63
N VAL A 190 2.30 22.68 13.92
CA VAL A 190 3.70 22.59 13.48
C VAL A 190 3.93 23.37 12.18
N LEU A 191 3.00 23.28 11.22
CA LEU A 191 3.20 23.81 9.86
C LEU A 191 2.71 25.24 9.67
N LEU A 192 1.69 25.67 10.39
CA LEU A 192 1.24 27.06 10.31
C LEU A 192 2.08 27.91 11.29
N PRO A 193 2.91 28.85 10.79
CA PRO A 193 3.52 29.84 11.67
C PRO A 193 2.42 30.62 12.40
N ARG A 194 2.66 31.03 13.65
CA ARG A 194 1.76 31.91 14.43
C ARG A 194 1.75 33.36 13.89
N ALA A 195 1.67 33.53 12.56
CA ALA A 195 1.60 34.82 11.91
C ALA A 195 0.18 35.39 11.95
N GLY A 196 0.07 36.73 11.86
CA GLY A 196 -1.17 37.49 12.09
C GLY A 196 -2.36 37.13 11.18
N ARG A 197 -3.54 37.63 11.56
CA ARG A 197 -4.88 37.26 11.04
C ARG A 197 -5.05 37.19 9.51
N ASP A 198 -4.30 37.99 8.73
CA ASP A 198 -4.43 38.02 7.27
C ASP A 198 -3.57 36.97 6.55
N ALA A 199 -2.43 36.56 7.13
CA ALA A 199 -1.64 35.43 6.64
C ALA A 199 -2.40 34.09 6.86
N ALA A 200 -3.19 34.03 7.93
CA ALA A 200 -3.88 32.81 8.36
C ALA A 200 -4.83 32.21 7.30
N ARG A 201 -5.53 33.02 6.49
CA ARG A 201 -6.45 32.48 5.46
C ARG A 201 -5.73 31.84 4.28
N SER A 202 -4.64 32.45 3.82
CA SER A 202 -3.83 31.94 2.72
C SER A 202 -3.10 30.67 3.14
N ASP A 203 -2.57 30.66 4.36
CA ASP A 203 -1.79 29.55 4.89
C ASP A 203 -2.68 28.34 5.21
N ASP A 204 -3.91 28.57 5.70
CA ASP A 204 -4.91 27.50 5.88
C ASP A 204 -5.21 26.77 4.57
N ALA A 205 -5.42 27.50 3.47
CA ALA A 205 -5.67 26.89 2.17
C ALA A 205 -4.48 26.05 1.68
N ARG A 206 -3.26 26.57 1.84
CA ARG A 206 -2.01 25.85 1.50
C ARG A 206 -1.80 24.61 2.36
N PHE A 207 -2.18 24.67 3.64
CA PHE A 207 -2.15 23.52 4.53
C PHE A 207 -3.07 22.41 4.04
N TRP A 208 -4.31 22.73 3.68
CA TRP A 208 -5.22 21.72 3.13
C TRP A 208 -4.74 21.16 1.80
N GLU A 209 -4.20 22.01 0.91
CA GLU A 209 -3.58 21.54 -0.34
C GLU A 209 -2.39 20.60 -0.07
N ALA A 210 -1.54 20.91 0.92
CA ALA A 210 -0.44 20.04 1.30
C ALA A 210 -0.94 18.69 1.84
N VAL A 211 -1.99 18.69 2.68
CA VAL A 211 -2.61 17.46 3.21
C VAL A 211 -3.25 16.62 2.09
N GLU A 212 -3.95 17.23 1.14
CA GLU A 212 -4.50 16.54 -0.03
C GLU A 212 -3.41 15.91 -0.88
N ARG A 213 -2.31 16.64 -1.09
CA ARG A 213 -1.21 16.19 -1.93
C ARG A 213 -0.38 15.10 -1.26
N CYS A 214 -0.13 15.24 0.03
CA CYS A 214 0.65 14.32 0.85
C CYS A 214 -0.05 14.08 2.20
N PRO A 215 -1.01 13.14 2.27
CA PRO A 215 -1.65 12.80 3.54
C PRO A 215 -0.67 12.28 4.60
N GLY A 216 0.51 11.81 4.19
CA GLY A 216 1.59 11.41 5.09
C GLY A 216 2.07 12.52 6.03
N ILE A 217 1.78 13.79 5.72
CA ILE A 217 2.02 14.94 6.62
C ILE A 217 1.26 14.78 7.95
N LEU A 218 0.17 14.01 7.97
CA LEU A 218 -0.57 13.71 9.19
C LEU A 218 0.16 12.71 10.11
N ASP A 219 1.32 12.16 9.70
CA ASP A 219 2.19 11.37 10.57
C ASP A 219 2.97 12.28 11.53
N VAL A 220 2.32 12.59 12.66
CA VAL A 220 2.81 13.54 13.67
C VAL A 220 4.11 13.14 14.34
N ASP A 221 4.46 11.86 14.34
CA ASP A 221 5.69 11.38 14.98
C ASP A 221 6.92 11.76 14.14
N VAL A 222 6.75 11.82 12.82
CA VAL A 222 7.84 12.09 11.87
C VAL A 222 7.85 13.55 11.41
N LEU A 223 6.68 14.21 11.43
CA LEU A 223 6.50 15.56 10.91
C LEU A 223 7.50 16.60 11.46
N PRO A 224 7.75 16.73 12.78
CA PRO A 224 8.67 17.75 13.30
C PRO A 224 10.10 17.57 12.79
N GLY A 225 10.59 16.34 12.78
CA GLY A 225 11.94 16.01 12.29
C GLY A 225 12.07 16.28 10.78
N ALA A 226 11.05 15.92 9.99
CA ALA A 226 11.03 16.21 8.56
C ALA A 226 11.01 17.72 8.27
N VAL A 227 10.23 18.51 9.02
CA VAL A 227 10.19 19.98 8.88
C VAL A 227 11.55 20.60 9.24
N GLN A 228 12.18 20.14 10.32
CA GLN A 228 13.51 20.59 10.72
C GLN A 228 14.56 20.28 9.64
N GLU A 229 14.54 19.08 9.08
CA GLU A 229 15.45 18.69 7.99
C GLU A 229 15.21 19.51 6.71
N LEU A 230 13.95 19.77 6.35
CA LEU A 230 13.63 20.62 5.20
C LEU A 230 14.14 22.05 5.41
N ALA A 231 13.97 22.61 6.61
CA ALA A 231 14.50 23.93 6.95
C ALA A 231 16.04 23.96 6.92
N ARG A 232 16.70 22.86 7.33
CA ARG A 232 18.15 22.71 7.26
C ARG A 232 18.67 22.62 5.82
N LEU A 233 17.99 21.85 4.96
CA LEU A 233 18.38 21.62 3.57
C LEU A 233 18.07 22.82 2.66
N MET A 234 17.02 23.58 2.97
CA MET A 234 16.59 24.75 2.19
C MET A 234 16.51 26.00 3.07
N PRO A 235 17.65 26.52 3.56
CA PRO A 235 17.68 27.66 4.48
C PRO A 235 17.13 28.96 3.86
N HIS A 236 17.08 29.03 2.52
CA HIS A 236 16.54 30.18 1.80
C HIS A 236 15.01 30.16 1.67
N GLU A 237 14.38 28.98 1.75
CA GLU A 237 12.92 28.85 1.69
C GLU A 237 12.38 28.95 3.11
N ARG A 238 11.99 30.16 3.51
CA ARG A 238 11.49 30.43 4.88
C ARG A 238 10.12 29.81 5.18
N ASP A 239 9.41 29.36 4.15
CA ASP A 239 8.04 28.85 4.24
C ASP A 239 8.00 27.37 3.81
N VAL A 240 8.23 26.48 4.78
CA VAL A 240 8.18 25.02 4.58
C VAL A 240 6.79 24.59 4.08
N LEU A 241 5.72 25.28 4.48
CA LEU A 241 4.37 24.94 4.07
C LEU A 241 4.17 25.16 2.56
N LYS A 242 4.62 26.31 2.05
CA LYS A 242 4.61 26.61 0.61
C LYS A 242 5.45 25.60 -0.19
N LEU A 243 6.58 25.19 0.36
CA LEU A 243 7.40 24.15 -0.26
C LEU A 243 6.65 22.82 -0.32
N LEU A 244 6.00 22.41 0.76
CA LEU A 244 5.26 21.15 0.85
C LEU A 244 4.02 21.13 -0.06
N SER A 245 3.31 22.24 -0.19
CA SER A 245 2.18 22.33 -1.12
C SER A 245 2.65 22.25 -2.59
N GLY A 246 3.79 22.87 -2.91
CA GLY A 246 4.37 22.82 -4.24
C GLY A 246 5.03 21.48 -4.60
N SER A 247 5.69 20.83 -3.64
CA SER A 247 6.53 19.63 -3.84
C SER A 247 6.38 18.63 -2.69
N PRO A 248 5.24 17.92 -2.60
CA PRO A 248 4.93 16.97 -1.51
C PRO A 248 5.96 15.84 -1.35
N GLN A 249 6.61 15.43 -2.43
CA GLN A 249 7.65 14.39 -2.44
C GLN A 249 8.86 14.75 -1.56
N MET A 250 9.10 16.04 -1.31
CA MET A 250 10.18 16.50 -0.44
C MET A 250 9.96 16.06 1.01
N PHE A 251 8.71 15.98 1.45
CA PHE A 251 8.39 15.46 2.78
C PHE A 251 8.90 14.02 2.94
N VAL A 252 8.54 13.15 1.99
CA VAL A 252 8.95 11.73 1.99
C VAL A 252 10.47 11.59 1.93
N ALA A 253 11.14 12.42 1.13
CA ALA A 253 12.61 12.43 1.06
C ALA A 253 13.25 12.84 2.40
N ALA A 254 12.69 13.84 3.10
CA ALA A 254 13.18 14.30 4.39
C ALA A 254 13.01 13.26 5.51
N GLN A 255 11.94 12.45 5.48
CA GLN A 255 11.73 11.38 6.46
C GLN A 255 12.87 10.35 6.48
N GLY A 256 13.42 10.02 5.31
CA GLY A 256 14.52 9.07 5.19
C GLY A 256 15.83 9.60 5.77
N LEU A 257 16.04 10.91 5.71
CA LEU A 257 17.28 11.57 6.11
C LEU A 257 17.42 11.71 7.63
N ALA A 258 16.31 11.93 8.35
CA ALA A 258 16.33 11.98 9.81
C ALA A 258 16.91 10.70 10.44
N ALA A 259 16.57 9.53 9.90
CA ALA A 259 17.12 8.25 10.33
C ALA A 259 18.48 7.90 9.69
N GLN A 260 18.87 8.62 8.63
CA GLN A 260 20.14 8.46 7.92
C GLN A 260 21.17 9.54 8.26
N SER A 261 20.91 10.37 9.27
CA SER A 261 21.94 11.13 9.98
C SER A 261 22.89 10.17 10.71
N ARG A 262 23.59 9.32 9.93
CA ARG A 262 24.73 8.48 10.30
C ARG A 262 25.98 9.33 10.61
N GLY A 263 25.81 10.66 10.71
CA GLY A 263 26.84 11.65 11.01
C GLY A 263 26.88 12.05 12.48
N ASP A 264 25.79 11.84 13.23
CA ASP A 264 25.87 11.73 14.70
C ASP A 264 26.49 10.36 14.99
N ARG A 265 27.78 10.26 14.67
CA ARG A 265 28.61 9.14 15.03
C ARG A 265 28.47 9.01 16.54
N ASP A 266 28.05 7.83 16.96
CA ASP A 266 28.06 7.42 18.36
C ASP A 266 29.34 7.99 19.00
N PRO A 267 29.26 8.79 20.08
CA PRO A 267 30.45 9.36 20.70
C PRO A 267 31.48 8.26 21.01
N GLU A 268 31.04 7.03 21.27
CA GLU A 268 31.92 5.86 21.39
C GLU A 268 32.64 5.48 20.09
N TYR A 269 32.00 5.59 18.94
CA TYR A 269 32.64 5.36 17.63
C TYR A 269 33.70 6.44 17.34
N LEU A 270 33.40 7.72 17.64
CA LEU A 270 34.38 8.81 17.53
C LEU A 270 35.54 8.62 18.50
N ASP A 271 35.27 8.26 19.75
CA ASP A 271 36.33 7.99 20.74
C ASP A 271 37.21 6.81 20.34
N SER A 272 36.62 5.75 19.77
CA SER A 272 37.39 4.59 19.29
C SER A 272 38.28 4.90 18.08
N THR A 273 37.84 5.80 17.21
CA THR A 273 38.64 6.23 16.05
C THR A 273 39.69 7.28 16.42
N LEU A 274 39.44 8.12 17.44
CA LEU A 274 40.38 9.14 17.89
C LEU A 274 41.45 8.60 18.86
N ARG A 275 41.18 7.51 19.59
CA ARG A 275 42.15 6.86 20.50
C ARG A 275 43.05 5.82 19.82
N GLY A 276 42.84 5.57 18.53
CA GLY A 276 43.56 4.57 17.73
C GLY A 276 44.81 5.10 17.00
N SER A 277 45.54 6.05 17.59
CA SER A 277 46.84 6.55 17.09
C SER A 277 47.84 6.73 18.21
#